data_AF-A0A6C0KNZ0-F1
#
_entry.id   AF-A0A6C0KNZ0-F1
#
_cell.length_a   1.000
_cell.length_b   1.000
_cell.length_c   1.000
_cell.angle_alpha   90.00
_cell.angle_beta   90.00
_cell.angle_gamma   90.00
#
_symmetry.space_group_name_H-M   'P 1'
#
loop_
_entity.id
_entity.type
_entity.pdbx_description
1 polymer ?
#
loop_
_entity_poly.entity_id
_entity_poly.type
_entity_poly.pdbx_seq_one_letter_code
_entity_poly.pdbx_strand_id
1 'polypeptide(L)'
;MRLNVHYIQETLESILSQIGYFYQPTKANKKKIIDFFQTFPYFFFDIHFQNVLYKIIQNHPIRSFYDSNNHMQDYCYLIYKDFMLTHETTYKSQEEFYAHLKYVLENETHMYKKWKQKNIHNYLFFFMIVFLIILYYFINK
;
A
#
# COMPACT_ATOMS: atom_id res chain seq x y z
N MET A 1 -11.30 -25.70 4.09
CA MET A 1 -10.12 -25.39 3.26
C MET A 1 -9.12 -24.70 4.18
N ARG A 2 -7.97 -25.32 4.48
CA ARG A 2 -6.95 -24.69 5.34
C ARG A 2 -6.13 -23.74 4.48
N LEU A 3 -6.17 -22.44 4.78
CA LEU A 3 -5.35 -21.44 4.09
C LEU A 3 -3.88 -21.63 4.47
N ASN A 4 -2.98 -21.51 3.50
CA ASN A 4 -1.55 -21.62 3.73
C ASN A 4 -1.05 -20.39 4.50
N VAL A 5 -0.32 -20.60 5.61
CA VAL A 5 0.26 -19.52 6.43
C VAL A 5 1.11 -18.56 5.57
N HIS A 6 1.83 -19.08 4.58
CA HIS A 6 2.64 -18.25 3.67
C HIS A 6 1.78 -17.27 2.84
N TYR A 7 0.60 -17.70 2.39
CA TYR A 7 -0.30 -16.82 1.66
C TYR A 7 -0.81 -15.68 2.57
N ILE A 8 -1.10 -16.00 3.82
CA ILE A 8 -1.56 -15.01 4.82
C ILE A 8 -0.43 -14.05 5.17
N GLN A 9 0.79 -14.56 5.31
CA GLN A 9 2.01 -13.76 5.50
C GLN A 9 2.18 -12.75 4.36
N GLU A 10 2.16 -13.20 3.10
CA GLU A 10 2.32 -12.30 1.94
C GLU A 10 1.19 -11.25 1.87
N THR A 11 -0.03 -11.66 2.19
CA THR A 11 -1.20 -10.76 2.23
C THR A 11 -1.03 -9.70 3.32
N LEU A 12 -0.62 -10.10 4.52
CA LEU A 12 -0.36 -9.20 5.63
C LEU A 12 0.77 -8.23 5.29
N GLU A 13 1.89 -8.75 4.79
CA GLU A 13 3.03 -7.93 4.38
C GLU A 13 2.64 -6.89 3.35
N SER A 14 1.90 -7.29 2.31
CA SER A 14 1.44 -6.39 1.26
C SER A 14 0.52 -5.29 1.78
N ILE A 15 -0.49 -5.64 2.58
CA ILE A 15 -1.47 -4.65 3.08
C ILE A 15 -0.82 -3.71 4.10
N LEU A 16 -0.11 -4.27 5.08
CA LEU A 16 0.46 -3.51 6.19
C LEU A 16 1.61 -2.62 5.73
N SER A 17 2.46 -3.08 4.81
CA SER A 17 3.54 -2.24 4.26
C SER A 17 2.98 -1.03 3.51
N GLN A 18 1.92 -1.20 2.72
CA GLN A 18 1.27 -0.09 2.01
C GLN A 18 0.64 0.92 2.98
N ILE A 19 -0.05 0.43 4.02
CA ILE A 19 -0.62 1.29 5.05
C ILE A 19 0.47 2.08 5.75
N GLY A 20 1.51 1.42 6.26
CA GLY A 20 2.63 2.05 6.94
C GLY A 20 3.31 3.11 6.07
N TYR A 21 3.56 2.80 4.80
CA TYR A 21 4.27 3.70 3.89
C TYR A 21 3.45 4.94 3.50
N PHE A 22 2.17 4.77 3.17
CA PHE A 22 1.34 5.86 2.62
C PHE A 22 0.51 6.63 3.65
N TYR A 23 0.50 6.20 4.93
CA TYR A 23 -0.34 6.82 5.94
C TYR A 23 -0.01 8.31 6.16
N GLN A 24 -1.04 9.16 6.14
CA GLN A 24 -0.91 10.58 6.47
C GLN A 24 -1.79 10.92 7.68
N PRO A 25 -1.24 11.51 8.75
CA PRO A 25 -1.94 11.70 10.02
C PRO A 25 -2.93 12.88 9.99
N THR A 26 -4.00 12.75 9.22
CA THR A 26 -5.12 13.71 9.18
C THR A 26 -6.26 13.25 10.09
N LYS A 27 -7.11 14.18 10.56
CA LYS A 27 -8.29 13.83 11.38
C LYS A 27 -9.17 12.78 10.72
N ALA A 28 -9.37 12.88 9.40
CA ALA A 28 -10.15 11.92 8.63
C ALA A 28 -9.45 10.55 8.56
N ASN A 29 -8.14 10.52 8.30
CA ASN A 29 -7.38 9.28 8.20
C ASN A 29 -7.22 8.56 9.54
N LYS A 30 -7.08 9.30 10.64
CA LYS A 30 -7.06 8.73 12.01
C LYS A 30 -8.34 7.95 12.30
N LYS A 31 -9.51 8.49 11.94
CA LYS A 31 -10.77 7.76 12.09
C LYS A 31 -10.80 6.51 11.22
N LYS A 32 -10.48 6.65 9.93
CA LYS A 32 -10.49 5.54 8.96
C LYS A 32 -9.55 4.40 9.38
N ILE A 33 -8.36 4.73 9.89
CA ILE A 33 -7.38 3.72 10.24
C ILE A 33 -7.77 2.95 11.50
N ILE A 34 -8.41 3.61 12.47
CA ILE A 34 -8.99 2.93 13.64
C ILE A 34 -10.06 1.93 13.18
N ASP A 35 -11.01 2.40 12.36
CA ASP A 35 -12.10 1.55 11.85
C ASP A 35 -11.54 0.38 11.01
N PHE A 36 -10.50 0.65 10.21
CA PHE A 36 -9.80 -0.37 9.42
C PHE A 36 -9.22 -1.46 10.32
N PHE A 37 -8.38 -1.12 11.31
CA PHE A 37 -7.74 -2.15 12.13
C PHE A 37 -8.72 -2.89 13.04
N GLN A 38 -9.82 -2.26 13.45
CA GLN A 38 -10.90 -2.97 14.16
C GLN A 38 -11.59 -4.02 13.29
N THR A 39 -11.70 -3.76 11.99
CA THR A 39 -12.35 -4.68 11.02
C THR A 39 -11.36 -5.60 10.31
N PHE A 40 -10.06 -5.28 10.36
CA PHE A 40 -9.00 -5.96 9.60
C PHE A 40 -8.97 -7.49 9.76
N PRO A 41 -9.11 -8.06 10.97
CA PRO A 41 -9.08 -9.51 11.14
C PRO A 41 -10.15 -10.24 10.33
N TYR A 42 -11.32 -9.62 10.14
CA TYR A 42 -12.48 -10.24 9.51
C TYR A 42 -12.40 -10.34 7.98
N PHE A 43 -11.37 -9.75 7.35
CA PHE A 43 -11.11 -9.95 5.91
C PHE A 43 -10.48 -11.32 5.60
N PHE A 44 -10.02 -12.05 6.60
CA PHE A 44 -9.45 -13.39 6.43
C PHE A 44 -10.52 -14.46 6.62
N PHE A 45 -10.68 -15.41 5.69
CA PHE A 45 -11.75 -16.42 5.78
C PHE A 45 -11.54 -17.49 6.86
N ASP A 46 -10.30 -17.71 7.29
CA ASP A 46 -9.99 -18.73 8.29
C ASP A 46 -10.12 -18.16 9.72
N ILE A 47 -11.04 -18.72 10.50
CA ILE A 47 -11.34 -18.30 11.88
C ILE A 47 -10.11 -18.31 12.79
N HIS A 48 -9.14 -19.21 12.56
CA HIS A 48 -7.91 -19.27 13.34
C HIS A 48 -7.09 -17.99 13.13
N PHE A 49 -6.85 -17.62 11.86
CA PHE A 49 -6.11 -16.39 11.54
C PHE A 49 -6.85 -15.14 11.98
N GLN A 50 -8.18 -15.09 11.84
CA GLN A 50 -9.00 -13.98 12.36
C GLN A 50 -8.76 -13.79 13.87
N ASN A 51 -8.86 -14.88 14.64
CA ASN A 51 -8.71 -14.83 16.09
C ASN A 51 -7.31 -14.40 16.53
N VAL A 52 -6.26 -14.86 15.83
CA VAL A 52 -4.88 -14.45 16.10
C VAL A 52 -4.70 -12.95 15.84
N LEU A 53 -5.09 -12.47 14.65
CA LEU A 53 -4.97 -11.06 14.31
C LEU A 53 -5.80 -10.17 15.24
N TYR A 54 -7.01 -10.59 15.59
CA TYR A 54 -7.85 -9.88 16.55
C TYR A 54 -7.14 -9.71 17.90
N LYS A 55 -6.55 -10.77 18.44
CA LYS A 55 -5.79 -10.70 19.70
C LYS A 55 -4.59 -9.77 19.60
N ILE A 56 -3.83 -9.84 18.51
CA ILE A 56 -2.67 -8.96 18.29
C ILE A 56 -3.11 -7.49 18.29
N ILE A 57 -4.18 -7.15 17.58
CA ILE A 57 -4.69 -5.77 17.50
C ILE A 57 -5.23 -5.28 18.85
N GLN A 58 -5.85 -6.16 19.65
CA GLN A 58 -6.29 -5.82 21.00
C GLN A 58 -5.11 -5.56 21.95
N ASN A 59 -4.05 -6.37 21.83
CA ASN A 59 -2.83 -6.20 22.64
C ASN A 59 -2.08 -4.91 22.30
N HIS A 60 -2.21 -4.43 21.07
CA HIS A 60 -1.55 -3.22 20.58
C HIS A 60 -2.59 -2.21 20.07
N PRO A 61 -3.19 -1.41 20.97
CA PRO A 61 -4.17 -0.41 20.55
C PRO A 61 -3.56 0.62 19.61
N ILE A 62 -4.14 0.76 18.41
CA ILE A 62 -3.71 1.71 17.38
C ILE A 62 -3.67 3.18 17.86
N ARG A 63 -4.39 3.50 18.95
CA ARG A 63 -4.45 4.85 19.50
C ARG A 63 -3.09 5.42 19.88
N SER A 64 -2.12 4.56 20.19
CA SER A 64 -0.75 4.95 20.51
C SER A 64 0.10 5.26 19.27
N PHE A 65 -0.39 4.95 18.06
CA PHE A 65 0.43 4.93 16.85
C PHE A 65 -0.09 5.79 15.70
N TYR A 66 -1.36 6.21 15.69
CA TYR A 66 -1.95 6.92 14.54
C TYR A 66 -1.50 8.38 14.36
N ASP A 67 -0.71 8.92 15.28
CA ASP A 67 -0.39 10.36 15.28
C ASP A 67 0.71 10.75 14.29
N SER A 68 1.54 9.81 13.85
CA SER A 68 2.61 10.05 12.89
C SER A 68 2.70 8.91 11.86
N ASN A 69 3.32 9.19 10.71
CA ASN A 69 3.61 8.15 9.73
C ASN A 69 4.61 7.12 10.29
N ASN A 70 5.68 7.57 10.95
CA ASN A 70 6.69 6.67 11.53
C ASN A 70 6.08 5.70 12.54
N HIS A 71 5.23 6.19 13.46
CA HIS A 71 4.56 5.30 14.41
C HIS A 71 3.60 4.32 13.73
N MET A 72 2.94 4.73 12.63
CA MET A 72 2.13 3.81 11.83
C MET A 72 3.00 2.74 11.15
N GLN A 73 4.20 3.10 10.68
CA GLN A 73 5.14 2.14 10.11
C GLN A 73 5.56 1.09 11.15
N ASP A 74 5.87 1.54 12.37
CA ASP A 74 6.22 0.66 13.47
C ASP A 74 5.04 -0.24 13.85
N TYR A 75 3.83 0.31 13.90
CA TYR A 75 2.61 -0.43 14.21
C TYR A 75 2.33 -1.54 13.20
N CYS A 76 2.43 -1.22 11.91
CA CYS A 76 2.22 -2.17 10.82
C CYS A 76 3.25 -3.31 10.86
N TYR A 77 4.53 -2.97 11.09
CA TYR A 77 5.57 -3.97 11.23
C TYR A 77 5.39 -4.84 12.49
N LEU A 78 4.95 -4.24 13.60
CA LEU A 78 4.70 -4.92 14.85
C LEU A 78 3.58 -5.97 14.72
N ILE A 79 2.46 -5.61 14.08
CA ILE A 79 1.38 -6.57 13.80
C ILE A 79 1.88 -7.75 12.97
N TYR A 80 2.64 -7.46 11.91
CA TYR A 80 3.24 -8.49 11.06
C TYR A 80 4.15 -9.42 11.88
N LYS A 81 5.09 -8.84 12.62
CA LYS A 81 6.06 -9.59 13.43
C LYS A 81 5.38 -10.49 14.45
N ASP A 82 4.41 -9.98 15.20
CA ASP A 82 3.69 -10.75 16.22
C ASP A 82 2.87 -11.88 15.61
N PHE A 83 2.29 -11.66 14.42
CA PHE A 83 1.58 -12.71 13.69
C PHE A 83 2.51 -13.85 13.29
N MET A 84 3.70 -13.51 12.78
CA MET A 84 4.71 -14.49 12.35
C MET A 84 5.27 -15.28 13.54
N LEU A 85 5.55 -14.60 14.65
CA LEU A 85 5.98 -15.23 15.90
C LEU A 85 4.93 -16.21 16.43
N THR A 86 3.64 -15.84 16.37
CA THR A 86 2.53 -16.71 16.83
C THR A 86 2.43 -18.01 16.05
N HIS A 87 2.86 -18.02 14.78
CA HIS A 87 2.83 -19.20 13.91
C HIS A 87 4.20 -19.88 13.76
N GLU A 88 5.19 -19.50 14.58
CA GLU A 88 6.55 -20.07 14.56
C GLU A 88 7.22 -19.99 13.16
N THR A 89 6.96 -18.90 12.44
CA THR A 89 7.47 -18.67 11.08
C THR A 89 8.58 -17.62 11.08
N THR A 90 9.48 -17.70 10.08
CA THR A 90 10.53 -16.71 9.89
C THR A 90 9.93 -15.37 9.49
N TYR A 91 10.31 -14.32 10.20
CA TYR A 91 9.89 -12.94 9.89
C TYR A 91 11.06 -12.14 9.33
N LYS A 92 10.70 -11.16 8.50
CA LYS A 92 11.62 -10.20 7.87
C LYS A 92 12.01 -9.12 8.88
N SER A 93 13.18 -8.51 8.70
CA SER A 93 13.49 -7.26 9.40
C SER A 93 12.54 -6.13 8.99
N GLN A 94 12.47 -5.03 9.75
CA GLN A 94 11.62 -3.89 9.39
C GLN A 94 12.04 -3.29 8.03
N GLU A 95 13.34 -3.22 7.76
CA GLU A 95 13.85 -2.75 6.47
C GLU A 95 13.43 -3.67 5.33
N GLU A 96 13.55 -4.99 5.51
CA GLU A 96 13.15 -5.98 4.51
C GLU A 96 11.63 -5.99 4.27
N PHE A 97 10.84 -5.79 5.32
CA PHE A 97 9.38 -5.70 5.25
C PHE A 97 8.90 -4.57 4.33
N TYR A 98 9.60 -3.42 4.34
CA TYR A 98 9.29 -2.31 3.43
C TYR A 98 10.03 -2.37 2.09
N ALA A 99 11.07 -3.21 1.98
CA ALA A 99 11.91 -3.29 0.78
C ALA A 99 11.12 -3.74 -0.46
N HIS A 100 10.21 -4.72 -0.32
CA HIS A 100 9.38 -5.18 -1.44
C HIS A 100 8.50 -4.06 -2.00
N LEU A 101 7.80 -3.32 -1.13
CA LEU A 101 6.98 -2.18 -1.55
C LEU A 101 7.83 -1.11 -2.22
N LYS A 102 8.98 -0.77 -1.64
CA LYS A 102 9.91 0.22 -2.22
C LYS A 102 10.39 -0.19 -3.61
N TYR A 103 10.75 -1.47 -3.78
CA TYR A 103 11.13 -2.02 -5.07
C TYR A 103 10.00 -1.92 -6.11
N VAL A 104 8.76 -2.26 -5.74
CA VAL A 104 7.59 -2.13 -6.62
C VAL A 104 7.40 -0.67 -7.04
N LEU A 105 7.44 0.27 -6.10
CA LEU A 105 7.27 1.70 -6.39
C LEU A 105 8.38 2.25 -7.30
N GLU A 106 9.63 1.86 -7.06
CA GLU A 106 10.77 2.25 -7.89
C GLU A 106 10.64 1.67 -9.30
N ASN A 107 10.30 0.39 -9.43
CA ASN A 107 10.07 -0.25 -10.73
C ASN A 107 8.92 0.38 -11.51
N GLU A 108 7.77 0.61 -10.87
CA GLU A 108 6.64 1.29 -11.52
C GLU A 108 7.02 2.68 -11.98
N THR A 109 7.76 3.44 -11.16
CA THR A 109 8.28 4.76 -11.53
C THR A 109 9.21 4.68 -12.75
N HIS A 110 10.11 3.69 -12.79
CA HIS A 110 11.01 3.47 -13.93
C HIS A 110 10.25 3.05 -15.19
N MET A 111 9.26 2.18 -15.08
CA MET A 111 8.42 1.74 -16.20
C MET A 111 7.55 2.89 -16.74
N TYR A 112 6.97 3.68 -15.84
CA TYR A 112 6.21 4.88 -16.22
C TYR A 112 7.08 5.90 -16.94
N LYS A 113 8.30 6.17 -16.45
CA LYS A 113 9.26 7.04 -17.14
C LYS A 113 9.59 6.55 -18.55
N LYS A 114 9.86 5.25 -18.72
CA LYS A 114 10.10 4.63 -20.04
C LYS A 114 8.88 4.74 -20.96
N TRP A 115 7.67 4.50 -20.44
CA TRP A 115 6.43 4.63 -21.20
C TRP A 115 6.18 6.07 -21.65
N LYS A 116 6.38 7.05 -20.76
CA LYS A 116 6.23 8.48 -21.08
C LYS A 116 7.22 8.90 -22.16
N GLN A 117 8.48 8.46 -22.06
CA GLN A 117 9.51 8.75 -23.06
C GLN A 117 9.16 8.15 -24.42
N LYS A 118 8.63 6.92 -24.47
CA LYS A 118 8.21 6.27 -25.73
C LYS A 118 7.04 7.00 -26.41
N ASN A 119 6.12 7.56 -25.63
CA ASN A 119 4.91 8.20 -26.16
C ASN A 119 5.01 9.72 -26.34
N ILE A 120 6.15 10.35 -26.00
CA ILE A 120 6.28 11.82 -26.08
C ILE A 120 6.10 12.35 -27.50
N HIS A 121 6.54 11.59 -28.50
CA HIS A 121 6.37 11.92 -29.91
C HIS A 121 4.90 11.86 -30.35
N ASN A 122 4.12 10.91 -29.80
CA ASN A 122 2.68 10.82 -30.09
C ASN A 122 1.92 12.02 -29.53
N TYR A 123 2.27 12.48 -28.32
CA TYR A 123 1.69 13.70 -27.75
C TYR A 123 2.06 14.95 -28.55
N LEU A 124 3.34 15.08 -28.95
CA LEU A 124 3.80 16.19 -29.80
C LEU A 124 3.07 16.21 -31.15
N PHE A 125 2.90 15.06 -31.78
CA PHE A 125 2.18 14.94 -33.05
C PHE A 125 0.71 15.32 -32.91
N PHE A 126 0.05 14.87 -31.82
CA PHE A 126 -1.32 15.26 -31.52
C PHE A 126 -1.46 16.78 -31.33
N PHE A 127 -0.57 17.41 -30.56
CA PHE A 127 -0.57 18.87 -30.40
C PHE A 127 -0.36 19.61 -31.72
N MET A 128 0.51 19.09 -32.59
CA MET A 128 0.74 19.67 -33.92
C MET A 128 -0.54 19.61 -34.78
N ILE A 129 -1.25 18.49 -34.78
CA ILE A 129 -2.54 18.35 -35.50
C ILE A 129 -3.56 19.35 -34.96
N VAL A 130 -3.72 19.42 -33.64
CA VAL A 130 -4.66 20.37 -33.01
C VAL A 130 -4.32 21.81 -33.38
N PHE A 131 -3.03 22.17 -33.37
CA PHE A 131 -2.57 23.50 -33.76
C PHE A 131 -2.87 23.81 -35.24
N LEU A 132 -2.66 22.86 -36.15
CA LEU A 132 -3.00 23.01 -37.57
C LEU A 132 -4.50 23.20 -37.79
N ILE A 133 -5.35 22.47 -37.06
CA ILE A 133 -6.81 22.63 -37.11
C ILE A 133 -7.22 24.03 -36.65
N ILE A 134 -6.63 24.51 -35.55
CA ILE A 134 -6.88 25.87 -35.03
C ILE A 134 -6.48 26.92 -36.07
N LEU A 135 -5.27 26.82 -36.65
CA LEU A 135 -4.82 27.73 -37.70
C LEU A 135 -5.73 27.71 -38.92
N TYR A 136 -6.11 26.53 -39.40
CA TYR A 136 -7.02 26.39 -40.53
C TYR A 136 -8.37 27.06 -40.26
N TYR A 137 -8.92 26.91 -39.06
CA TYR A 137 -10.16 27.56 -38.66
C TYR A 137 -10.05 29.10 -38.63
N PHE A 138 -8.94 29.65 -38.13
CA PHE A 138 -8.73 31.10 -38.13
C PHE A 138 -8.42 31.69 -39.51
N ILE A 139 -7.81 30.94 -40.42
CA ILE A 139 -7.51 31.40 -41.79
C ILE A 139 -8.78 31.42 -42.66
N ASN A 140 -9.69 30.46 -42.48
CA ASN A 140 -10.92 30.34 -43.27
C ASN A 140 -12.14 31.04 -42.65
N LYS A 141 -11.91 31.89 -41.64
CA LYS A 141 -12.91 32.72 -41.00
C LYS A 141 -12.62 34.18 -41.30
#